data_AF-G2NE85-F1
#
_entry.id   AF-G2NE85-F1
#
_cell.length_a   1.000
_cell.length_b   1.000
_cell.length_c   1.000
_cell.angle_alpha   90.00
_cell.angle_beta   90.00
_cell.angle_gamma   90.00
#
_symmetry.space_group_name_H-M   'P 1'
#
loop_
_entity.id
_entity.type
_entity.pdbx_description
1 polymer ?
#
loop_
_entity_poly.entity_id
_entity_poly.type
_entity_poly.pdbx_seq_one_letter_code
_entity_poly.pdbx_strand_id
1 'polypeptide(L)' 'MSQRTDAPGLSLPSPMTLSDAQQRGVSCVFCGAPLSNTAACDLGPRQVDAHGSLVLWFPRCCPTCRRRRS' A
#
# COMPACT_ATOMS: atom_id res chain seq x y z
N MET A 1 -19.74 -6.89 -19.19
CA MET A 1 -19.15 -5.81 -18.36
C MET A 1 -18.72 -6.45 -17.04
N SER A 2 -17.44 -6.83 -16.90
CA SER A 2 -16.97 -7.63 -15.76
C SER A 2 -16.87 -6.79 -14.50
N GLN A 3 -17.68 -7.17 -13.51
CA GLN A 3 -17.77 -6.56 -12.20
C GLN A 3 -16.47 -6.91 -11.44
N ARG A 4 -15.62 -5.92 -11.15
CA ARG A 4 -14.49 -6.11 -10.23
C ARG A 4 -15.06 -6.23 -8.84
N THR A 5 -15.01 -7.42 -8.28
CA THR A 5 -15.29 -7.70 -6.88
C THR A 5 -14.23 -6.99 -6.04
N ASP A 6 -14.57 -5.82 -5.51
CA ASP A 6 -13.81 -5.18 -4.44
C ASP A 6 -14.04 -6.02 -3.18
N ALA A 7 -13.17 -7.01 -2.94
CA ALA A 7 -13.09 -7.62 -1.61
C ALA A 7 -12.94 -6.48 -0.59
N PRO A 8 -13.55 -6.54 0.61
CA PRO A 8 -13.51 -5.43 1.56
C PRO A 8 -12.05 -5.09 1.87
N GLY A 9 -11.55 -4.09 1.15
CA GLY A 9 -10.14 -3.89 0.95
C GLY A 9 -9.58 -3.24 2.20
N LEU A 10 -8.48 -3.78 2.70
CA LEU A 10 -7.64 -3.12 3.69
C LEU A 10 -7.56 -1.61 3.40
N SER A 11 -8.12 -0.78 4.29
CA SER A 11 -8.13 0.67 4.08
C SER A 11 -6.70 1.21 4.15
N LEU A 12 -6.24 1.77 3.03
CA LEU A 12 -4.89 2.28 2.85
C LEU A 12 -4.86 3.80 3.02
N PRO A 13 -3.79 4.36 3.61
CA PRO A 13 -3.56 5.79 3.58
C PRO A 13 -3.49 6.31 2.14
N SER A 14 -3.94 7.54 1.93
CA SER A 14 -3.78 8.21 0.63
C SER A 14 -2.30 8.35 0.28
N PRO A 15 -1.85 7.95 -0.93
CA PRO A 15 -0.45 8.08 -1.34
C PRO A 15 0.11 9.49 -1.19
N MET A 16 -0.71 10.51 -1.45
CA MET A 16 -0.32 11.92 -1.37
C MET A 16 0.01 12.39 0.05
N THR A 17 -0.40 11.62 1.07
CA THR A 17 -0.13 11.93 2.48
C THR A 17 1.11 11.20 3.02
N LEU A 18 1.72 10.34 2.20
CA LEU A 18 2.83 9.48 2.58
C LEU A 18 4.16 10.14 2.23
N SER A 19 5.19 9.84 3.02
CA SER A 19 6.58 10.13 2.64
C SER A 19 6.97 9.35 1.38
N ASP A 20 7.97 9.84 0.65
CA ASP A 20 8.54 9.14 -0.52
C ASP A 20 8.95 7.70 -0.21
N ALA A 21 9.52 7.47 0.98
CA ALA A 21 9.90 6.14 1.44
C ALA A 21 8.70 5.20 1.57
N GLN A 22 7.57 5.70 2.08
CA GLN A 22 6.33 4.91 2.19
C GLN A 22 5.67 4.69 0.83
N GLN A 23 5.63 5.71 -0.04
CA GLN A 23 5.08 5.59 -1.39
C GLN A 23 5.85 4.55 -2.22
N ARG A 24 7.18 4.54 -2.12
CA ARG A 24 8.07 3.56 -2.80
C ARG A 24 8.10 2.19 -2.11
N GLY A 25 7.38 2.03 -1.00
CA GLY A 25 7.37 0.80 -0.22
C GLY A 25 8.69 0.50 0.50
N VAL A 26 9.60 1.45 0.66
CA VAL A 26 10.81 1.33 1.50
C VAL A 26 10.43 1.34 2.99
N SER A 27 9.38 2.08 3.33
CA SER A 27 8.82 2.16 4.69
C SER A 27 7.40 1.61 4.74
N CYS A 28 7.00 1.13 5.92
CA CYS A 28 5.66 0.64 6.17
C CYS A 28 4.63 1.74 5.85
N VAL A 29 3.69 1.43 4.96
CA VAL A 29 2.63 2.37 4.56
C VAL A 29 1.85 2.93 5.75
N PHE A 30 1.72 2.16 6.84
CA PHE A 30 0.95 2.56 8.01
C PHE A 30 1.74 3.27 9.11
N CYS A 31 2.96 2.81 9.43
CA CYS A 31 3.71 3.32 10.58
C CYS A 31 5.06 3.97 10.25
N GLY A 32 5.45 4.01 8.97
CA GLY A 32 6.70 4.64 8.53
C GLY A 32 7.98 3.86 8.86
N ALA A 33 7.90 2.80 9.67
CA ALA A 33 9.06 1.98 10.01
C ALA A 33 9.74 1.42 8.74
N PRO A 34 11.10 1.45 8.64
CA PRO A 34 11.82 0.86 7.53
C PRO A 34 11.47 -0.62 7.35
N LEU A 35 11.31 -1.05 6.11
CA LEU A 35 11.02 -2.43 5.77
C LEU A 35 12.29 -3.15 5.35
N SER A 36 12.50 -4.37 5.88
CA SER A 36 13.43 -5.30 5.27
C SER A 36 12.79 -5.94 4.04
N ASN A 37 13.59 -6.25 3.02
CA ASN A 37 13.09 -6.94 1.82
C ASN A 37 12.51 -8.33 2.13
N THR A 38 12.94 -8.96 3.22
CA THR A 38 12.50 -10.31 3.62
C THR A 38 11.19 -10.32 4.42
N ALA A 39 10.85 -9.22 5.12
CA ALA A 39 9.71 -9.19 6.03
C ALA A 39 8.57 -8.26 5.56
N ALA A 40 8.79 -7.47 4.50
CA ALA A 40 7.75 -6.62 3.94
C ALA A 40 6.57 -7.46 3.42
N CYS A 41 5.35 -7.14 3.84
CA CYS A 41 4.13 -7.72 3.31
C CYS A 41 3.60 -6.85 2.16
N ASP A 42 3.47 -7.44 0.98
CA ASP A 42 2.79 -6.81 -0.15
C ASP A 42 1.26 -6.77 0.09
N LEU A 43 0.64 -5.63 -0.24
CA LEU A 43 -0.80 -5.40 -0.05
C LEU A 43 -1.60 -5.48 -1.36
N GLY A 44 -0.94 -5.84 -2.45
CA GLY A 44 -1.45 -5.90 -3.80
C GLY A 44 -1.49 -4.52 -4.48
N PRO A 45 -1.64 -4.52 -5.81
CA PRO A 45 -1.74 -3.28 -6.58
C PRO A 45 -2.98 -2.48 -6.20
N ARG A 46 -2.86 -1.15 -6.26
CA ARG A 46 -3.96 -0.19 -6.14
C ARG A 46 -3.88 0.79 -7.31
N GLN A 47 -5.01 1.06 -7.93
CA GLN A 47 -5.09 2.11 -8.94
C GLN A 47 -5.11 3.46 -8.22
N VAL A 48 -4.23 4.37 -8.63
CA VAL A 48 -4.16 5.72 -8.10
C VAL A 48 -4.04 6.70 -9.27
N ASP A 49 -4.59 7.90 -9.09
CA ASP A 49 -4.32 9.00 -10.00
C ASP A 49 -3.00 9.65 -9.61
N ALA A 50 -2.06 9.69 -10.55
CA ALA A 50 -0.81 10.42 -10.45
C ALA A 50 -0.76 11.43 -11.60
N HIS A 51 -1.05 12.70 -11.29
CA HIS A 51 -1.02 13.80 -12.26
C HIS A 51 -1.93 13.56 -13.47
N GLY A 52 -3.15 13.06 -13.25
CA GLY A 52 -4.12 12.77 -14.31
C GLY A 52 -3.85 11.47 -15.07
N SER A 53 -2.86 10.69 -14.65
CA SER A 53 -2.57 9.36 -15.19
C SER A 53 -2.94 8.29 -14.17
N LEU A 54 -3.75 7.30 -14.61
CA LEU A 54 -4.02 6.12 -13.79
C LEU A 54 -2.79 5.20 -13.77
N VAL A 55 -2.21 5.05 -12.60
CA VAL A 55 -1.04 4.19 -12.37
C VAL A 55 -1.32 3.12 -11.33
N LEU A 56 -0.49 2.08 -11.32
CA LEU A 56 -0.52 1.05 -10.28
C LEU A 56 0.48 1.42 -9.18
N TRP A 57 -0.01 1.51 -7.96
CA TRP A 57 0.77 1.64 -6.74
C TRP A 57 0.81 0.31 -5.99
N PHE A 58 1.98 -0.08 -5.48
CA PHE A 58 2.22 -1.35 -4.80
C PHE A 58 2.64 -1.12 -3.34
N PRO A 59 1.68 -0.80 -2.45
CA PRO A 59 1.97 -0.52 -1.06
C PRO A 59 2.47 -1.75 -0.30
N ARG A 60 3.47 -1.55 0.57
CA ARG A 60 4.00 -2.56 1.48
C ARG A 60 3.78 -2.18 2.95
N CYS A 61 3.61 -3.17 3.82
CA CYS A 61 3.57 -2.94 5.28
C CYS A 61 4.47 -3.90 6.05
N CYS A 62 4.72 -3.59 7.33
CA CYS A 62 5.44 -4.50 8.21
C CYS A 62 4.52 -5.61 8.75
N PRO A 63 5.08 -6.76 9.19
CA PRO A 63 4.28 -7.87 9.71
C PRO A 63 3.40 -7.50 10.91
N THR A 64 3.85 -6.55 11.74
CA THR A 64 3.07 -6.07 12.89
C THR A 64 1.82 -5.32 12.44
N CYS A 65 1.93 -4.42 11.45
CA CYS A 65 0.78 -3.71 10.92
C CYS A 65 -0.14 -4.63 10.11
N ARG A 66 0.40 -5.66 9.44
CA ARG A 66 -0.40 -6.68 8.76
C ARG A 66 -1.25 -7.46 9.75
N ARG A 67 -0.66 -7.98 10.84
CA ARG A 67 -1.38 -8.73 11.88
C ARG A 67 -2.45 -7.91 12.61
N ARG A 68 -2.26 -6.59 12.75
CA ARG A 68 -3.27 -5.71 13.36
C ARG A 68 -4.50 -5.47 12.46
N ARG A 69 -4.47 -5.88 11.19
CA ARG A 69 -5.52 -5.60 10.19
C ARG A 69 -5.90 -6.85 9.39
N SER A 70 -5.60 -8.04 9.93
CA SER A 70 -6.09 -9.33 9.43
C SER A 70 -7.46 -9.65 10.01
#